data_AF-A0A7S4A1D7-F1
#
_entry.id   AF-A0A7S4A1D7-F1
#
_cell.length_a   1.000
_cell.length_b   1.000
_cell.length_c   1.000
_cell.angle_alpha   90.00
_cell.angle_beta   90.00
_cell.angle_gamma   90.00
#
_symmetry.space_group_name_H-M   'P 1'
#
loop_
_entity.id
_entity.type
_entity.pdbx_description
1 polymer ?
#
loop_
_entity_poly.entity_id
_entity_poly.type
_entity_poly.pdbx_seq_one_letter_code
_entity_poly.pdbx_strand_id
1 'polypeptide(L)'
;MCLMPFAHALAELGLAVRQVRFNKEAAVMLQRRGLEIAQKLQDVVKATQGLPSGRVEAVARTVTAIGQALDEAAKFIQQFSKKGAFAKLCSGSLDARRFGLLDKRLCELSNELGSALDLQQLALQAQRF
;
A
#
# COMPACT_ATOMS: atom_id res chain seq x y z
N MET A 1 -2.02 10.28 14.40
CA MET A 1 -2.34 9.23 13.42
C MET A 1 -1.44 8.03 13.70
N CYS A 2 -1.99 6.83 13.94
CA CYS A 2 -1.17 5.66 14.29
C CYS A 2 -0.76 4.91 13.01
N LEU A 3 0.54 4.93 12.67
CA LEU A 3 1.09 4.24 11.49
C LEU A 3 1.36 2.75 11.69
N MET A 4 1.17 2.25 12.92
CA MET A 4 1.46 0.86 13.29
C MET A 4 0.79 -0.18 12.37
N PRO A 5 -0.50 -0.04 11.99
CA PRO A 5 -1.15 -1.03 11.12
C PRO A 5 -0.52 -1.07 9.72
N PHE A 6 -0.11 0.08 9.19
CA PHE A 6 0.56 0.19 7.91
C PHE A 6 1.97 -0.41 7.96
N ALA A 7 2.75 -0.07 8.99
CA ALA A 7 4.10 -0.60 9.16
C ALA A 7 4.09 -2.12 9.32
N HIS A 8 3.10 -2.67 10.03
CA HIS A 8 2.91 -4.10 10.17
C HIS A 8 2.57 -4.76 8.82
N ALA A 9 1.60 -4.23 8.07
CA ALA A 9 1.22 -4.77 6.76
C ALA A 9 2.39 -4.73 5.74
N LEU A 10 3.20 -3.68 5.78
CA LEU A 10 4.39 -3.57 4.94
C LEU A 10 5.48 -4.58 5.32
N ALA A 11 5.66 -4.83 6.62
CA ALA A 11 6.58 -5.86 7.10
C ALA A 11 6.12 -7.26 6.68
N GLU A 12 4.82 -7.56 6.81
CA GLU A 12 4.21 -8.82 6.35
C GLU A 12 4.38 -9.02 4.84
N LEU A 13 4.21 -7.96 4.04
CA LEU A 13 4.48 -8.00 2.60
C LEU A 13 5.94 -8.34 2.31
N GLY A 14 6.88 -7.71 3.01
CA GLY A 14 8.31 -8.01 2.86
C GLY A 14 8.67 -9.44 3.25
N LEU A 15 8.08 -9.97 4.32
CA LEU A 15 8.24 -11.37 4.73
C LEU A 15 7.66 -12.33 3.68
N ALA A 16 6.46 -12.04 3.17
CA ALA A 16 5.82 -12.83 2.13
C ALA A 16 6.70 -12.94 0.87
N VAL A 17 7.27 -11.82 0.42
CA VAL A 17 8.13 -11.75 -0.77
C VAL A 17 9.42 -12.57 -0.58
N ARG A 18 10.00 -12.57 0.62
CA ARG A 18 11.19 -13.40 0.92
C ARG A 18 10.89 -14.91 0.88
N GLN A 19 9.64 -15.29 1.15
CA GLN A 19 9.23 -16.70 1.24
C GLN A 19 8.70 -17.27 -0.08
N VAL A 20 8.41 -16.45 -1.09
CA VAL A 20 7.87 -16.97 -2.36
C VAL A 20 8.90 -17.76 -3.15
N ARG A 21 8.43 -18.87 -3.74
CA ARG A 21 9.24 -19.73 -4.60
C ARG A 21 9.01 -19.43 -6.09
N PHE A 22 7.83 -18.91 -6.45
CA PHE A 22 7.40 -18.60 -7.82
C PHE A 22 6.98 -17.12 -7.94
N ASN A 23 6.96 -16.58 -9.16
CA ASN A 23 6.59 -15.18 -9.45
C ASN A 23 7.35 -14.13 -8.61
N LYS A 24 8.64 -14.38 -8.35
CA LYS A 24 9.48 -13.52 -7.51
C LYS A 24 9.56 -12.09 -8.03
N GLU A 25 9.69 -11.89 -9.32
CA GLU A 25 9.81 -10.56 -9.92
C GLU A 25 8.55 -9.71 -9.67
N ALA A 26 7.37 -10.26 -9.94
CA ALA A 26 6.09 -9.59 -9.66
C ALA A 26 5.91 -9.31 -8.16
N ALA A 27 6.30 -10.25 -7.29
CA ALA A 27 6.27 -10.05 -5.84
C ALA A 27 7.22 -8.91 -5.40
N VAL A 28 8.43 -8.84 -5.95
CA VAL A 28 9.41 -7.78 -5.66
C VAL A 28 8.92 -6.42 -6.17
N MET A 29 8.31 -6.36 -7.36
CA MET A 29 7.70 -5.13 -7.88
C MET A 29 6.61 -4.61 -6.94
N LEU A 30 5.74 -5.50 -6.45
CA LEU A 30 4.68 -5.13 -5.49
C LEU A 30 5.26 -4.67 -4.15
N GLN A 31 6.33 -5.30 -3.67
CA GLN A 31 7.05 -4.85 -2.47
C GLN A 31 7.63 -3.45 -2.65
N ARG A 32 8.29 -3.20 -3.79
CA ARG A 32 8.87 -1.90 -4.11
C ARG A 32 7.80 -0.81 -4.12
N ARG A 33 6.64 -1.10 -4.72
CA ARG A 33 5.48 -0.20 -4.67
C ARG A 33 5.05 0.12 -3.23
N GLY A 34 4.96 -0.91 -2.38
CA GLY A 34 4.64 -0.73 -0.96
C GLY A 34 5.64 0.16 -0.23
N LEU A 35 6.94 0.03 -0.54
CA LEU A 35 7.99 0.88 0.04
C LEU A 35 7.91 2.33 -0.44
N GLU A 36 7.63 2.56 -1.73
CA GLU A 36 7.43 3.91 -2.27
C GLU A 36 6.22 4.60 -1.62
N ILE A 37 5.13 3.86 -1.41
CA ILE A 37 3.96 4.35 -0.68
C ILE A 37 4.34 4.66 0.77
N ALA A 38 5.14 3.81 1.43
CA ALA A 38 5.60 4.03 2.79
C ALA A 38 6.38 5.34 2.95
N GLN A 39 7.25 5.64 1.97
CA GLN A 39 8.01 6.88 1.96
C GLN A 39 7.07 8.09 1.87
N LYS A 40 6.14 8.09 0.91
CA LYS A 40 5.12 9.15 0.79
C LYS A 40 4.30 9.30 2.07
N LEU A 41 3.96 8.19 2.72
CA LEU A 41 3.14 8.18 3.93
C LEU A 41 3.89 8.78 5.14
N GLN A 42 5.22 8.64 5.21
CA GLN A 42 6.02 9.36 6.21
C GLN A 42 5.96 10.87 5.97
N ASP A 43 6.04 11.31 4.72
CA ASP A 43 5.96 12.74 4.35
C ASP A 43 4.57 13.30 4.68
N VAL A 44 3.51 12.52 4.43
CA VAL A 44 2.13 12.86 4.84
C VAL A 44 2.01 13.05 6.35
N VAL A 45 2.54 12.13 7.15
CA VAL A 45 2.45 12.22 8.61
C VAL A 45 3.21 13.44 9.13
N LYS A 46 4.38 13.74 8.57
CA LYS A 46 5.09 14.98 8.91
C LYS A 46 4.29 16.23 8.53
N ALA A 47 3.72 16.26 7.33
CA ALA A 47 2.93 17.40 6.85
C ALA A 47 1.61 17.61 7.59
N THR A 48 1.06 16.54 8.18
CA THR A 48 -0.21 16.58 8.93
C THR A 48 -0.02 16.76 10.44
N GLN A 49 1.23 16.75 10.95
CA GLN A 49 1.52 17.10 12.33
C GLN A 49 1.13 18.56 12.61
N GLY A 50 0.22 18.75 13.56
CA GLY A 50 -0.27 20.08 13.95
C GLY A 50 -1.51 20.56 13.20
N LEU A 51 -2.09 19.76 12.29
CA LEU A 51 -3.34 20.12 11.62
C LEU A 51 -4.59 19.87 12.48
N PRO A 52 -5.70 20.62 12.25
CA PRO A 52 -6.97 20.39 12.94
C PRO A 52 -7.53 18.98 12.71
N SER A 53 -8.11 18.39 13.75
CA SER A 53 -8.55 16.98 13.82
C SER A 53 -9.43 16.53 12.65
N GLY A 54 -10.40 17.35 12.21
CA GLY A 54 -11.28 17.01 11.08
C GLY A 54 -10.56 16.86 9.73
N ARG A 55 -9.41 17.52 9.54
CA ARG A 55 -8.60 17.39 8.31
C ARG A 55 -7.69 16.16 8.34
N VAL A 56 -7.34 15.69 9.53
CA VAL A 56 -6.54 14.47 9.75
C VAL A 56 -7.36 13.21 9.46
N GLU A 57 -8.69 13.26 9.60
CA GLU A 57 -9.56 12.10 9.36
C GLU A 57 -9.59 11.59 7.93
N ALA A 58 -9.66 12.49 6.93
CA ALA A 58 -9.67 12.09 5.52
C ALA A 58 -8.37 11.35 5.14
N VAL A 59 -7.23 11.88 5.58
CA VAL A 59 -5.91 11.28 5.40
C VAL A 59 -5.83 9.94 6.16
N ALA A 60 -6.33 9.88 7.39
CA ALA A 60 -6.34 8.65 8.19
C ALA A 60 -7.15 7.52 7.52
N ARG A 61 -8.27 7.84 6.85
CA ARG A 61 -9.06 6.87 6.07
C ARG A 61 -8.25 6.31 4.89
N THR A 62 -7.59 7.16 4.11
CA THR A 62 -6.75 6.73 2.99
C THR A 62 -5.57 5.88 3.46
N VAL A 63 -4.90 6.27 4.55
CA VAL A 63 -3.81 5.48 5.17
C VAL A 63 -4.30 4.10 5.60
N THR A 64 -5.52 4.01 6.15
CA THR A 64 -6.12 2.73 6.55
C THR A 64 -6.40 1.84 5.34
N ALA A 65 -6.97 2.40 4.27
CA ALA A 65 -7.25 1.68 3.02
C ALA A 65 -5.97 1.14 2.36
N ILE A 66 -4.88 1.91 2.39
CA ILE A 66 -3.56 1.47 1.92
C ILE A 66 -3.05 0.28 2.75
N GLY A 67 -3.16 0.36 4.08
CA GLY A 67 -2.74 -0.73 4.97
C GLY A 67 -3.48 -2.04 4.67
N GLN A 68 -4.79 -1.97 4.43
CA GLN A 68 -5.59 -3.14 4.05
C GLN A 68 -5.16 -3.71 2.69
N ALA A 69 -4.91 -2.85 1.69
CA ALA A 69 -4.46 -3.30 0.37
C ALA A 69 -3.08 -3.99 0.43
N LEU A 70 -2.18 -3.53 1.31
CA LEU A 70 -0.87 -4.17 1.53
C LEU A 70 -1.01 -5.54 2.21
N ASP A 71 -1.91 -5.67 3.19
CA ASP A 71 -2.20 -6.95 3.84
C ASP A 71 -2.82 -7.97 2.87
N GLU A 72 -3.77 -7.54 2.04
CA GLU A 72 -4.33 -8.37 0.96
C GLU A 72 -3.26 -8.82 -0.03
N ALA A 73 -2.35 -7.92 -0.41
CA ALA A 73 -1.21 -8.23 -1.27
C ALA A 73 -0.25 -9.24 -0.63
N ALA A 74 0.06 -9.09 0.66
CA ALA A 74 0.90 -10.04 1.39
C ALA A 74 0.27 -11.43 1.42
N LYS A 75 -1.02 -11.54 1.76
CA LYS A 75 -1.78 -12.80 1.76
C LYS A 75 -1.84 -13.46 0.39
N PHE A 76 -1.98 -12.67 -0.67
CA PHE A 76 -1.95 -13.17 -2.04
C PHE A 76 -0.56 -13.72 -2.40
N ILE A 77 0.50 -12.97 -2.11
CA ILE A 77 1.88 -13.38 -2.38
C ILE A 77 2.25 -14.66 -1.61
N GLN A 78 1.82 -14.81 -0.36
CA GLN A 78 2.04 -16.03 0.42
C GLN A 78 1.45 -17.30 -0.23
N GLN A 79 0.53 -17.18 -1.18
CA GLN A 79 0.02 -18.37 -1.89
C GLN A 79 1.09 -18.99 -2.80
N PHE A 80 2.08 -18.20 -3.25
CA PHE A 80 3.19 -18.66 -4.10
C PHE A 80 4.33 -19.35 -3.35
N SER A 81 4.29 -19.38 -2.01
CA SER A 81 5.25 -20.16 -1.20
C SER A 81 4.77 -21.59 -0.94
N LYS A 82 3.48 -21.89 -1.17
CA LYS A 82 2.86 -23.19 -0.86
C LYS A 82 3.17 -24.25 -1.92
N LYS A 83 3.28 -25.51 -1.47
CA LYS A 83 3.37 -26.69 -2.37
C LYS A 83 2.13 -26.73 -3.26
N GLY A 84 2.32 -26.86 -4.57
CA GLY A 84 1.23 -26.84 -5.55
C GLY A 84 0.85 -25.45 -6.10
N ALA A 85 1.50 -24.37 -5.65
CA ALA A 85 1.28 -23.03 -6.23
C ALA A 85 1.59 -22.97 -7.73
N PHE A 86 2.64 -23.68 -8.17
CA PHE A 86 2.96 -23.79 -9.59
C PHE A 86 1.86 -24.51 -10.38
N ALA A 87 1.33 -25.63 -9.87
CA ALA A 87 0.19 -26.32 -10.49
C ALA A 87 -1.07 -25.44 -10.52
N LYS A 88 -1.28 -24.63 -9.48
CA LYS A 88 -2.37 -23.64 -9.43
C LYS A 88 -2.19 -22.51 -10.44
N LEU A 89 -0.96 -22.05 -10.65
CA LEU A 89 -0.62 -21.10 -11.71
C LEU A 89 -0.88 -21.68 -13.10
N CYS A 90 -0.36 -22.89 -13.37
CA CYS A 90 -0.53 -23.55 -14.66
C CYS A 90 -1.99 -23.91 -14.96
N SER A 91 -2.81 -24.13 -13.93
CA SER A 91 -4.27 -24.36 -14.08
C SER A 91 -5.10 -23.08 -14.15
N GLY A 92 -4.47 -21.90 -14.07
CA GLY A 92 -5.18 -20.61 -14.06
C GLY A 92 -5.94 -20.30 -12.76
N SER A 93 -5.82 -21.14 -11.72
CA SER A 93 -6.45 -20.89 -10.42
C SER A 93 -5.70 -19.87 -9.56
N LEU A 94 -4.42 -19.61 -9.86
CA LEU A 94 -3.69 -18.42 -9.43
C LEU A 94 -3.64 -17.44 -10.60
N ASP A 95 -4.49 -16.42 -10.53
CA ASP A 95 -4.67 -15.46 -11.62
C ASP A 95 -3.55 -14.41 -11.63
N ALA A 96 -2.74 -14.40 -12.70
CA ALA A 96 -1.72 -13.38 -12.93
C ALA A 96 -2.33 -11.98 -13.05
N ARG A 97 -3.59 -11.85 -13.49
CA ARG A 97 -4.29 -10.55 -13.53
C ARG A 97 -4.47 -9.95 -12.15
N ARG A 98 -4.51 -10.79 -11.11
CA ARG A 98 -4.69 -10.34 -9.72
C ARG A 98 -3.48 -9.56 -9.20
N PHE A 99 -2.27 -9.82 -9.71
CA PHE A 99 -1.11 -8.94 -9.47
C PHE A 99 -1.36 -7.54 -10.04
N GLY A 100 -1.80 -7.44 -11.29
CA GLY A 100 -2.09 -6.17 -11.95
C GLY A 100 -3.20 -5.39 -11.25
N LEU A 101 -4.25 -6.06 -10.76
CA LEU A 101 -5.32 -5.43 -10.00
C LEU A 101 -4.84 -4.89 -8.64
N LEU A 102 -3.97 -5.64 -7.94
CA LEU A 102 -3.40 -5.18 -6.67
C LEU A 102 -2.46 -3.98 -6.86
N ASP A 103 -1.60 -4.02 -7.88
CA ASP A 103 -0.71 -2.90 -8.19
C ASP A 103 -1.50 -1.65 -8.62
N LYS A 104 -2.53 -1.83 -9.46
CA LYS A 104 -3.43 -0.75 -9.86
C LYS A 104 -4.12 -0.11 -8.65
N ARG A 105 -4.70 -0.92 -7.76
CA ARG A 105 -5.37 -0.44 -6.54
C ARG A 105 -4.41 0.31 -5.62
N LEU A 106 -3.18 -0.18 -5.45
CA LEU A 106 -2.15 0.52 -4.67
C LEU A 106 -1.73 1.85 -5.31
N CYS A 107 -1.65 1.91 -6.64
CA CYS A 107 -1.35 3.15 -7.37
C CYS A 107 -2.48 4.18 -7.23
N GLU A 108 -3.74 3.77 -7.37
CA GLU A 108 -4.91 4.64 -7.18
C GLU A 108 -4.93 5.23 -5.77
N LEU A 109 -4.78 4.39 -4.74
CA LEU A 109 -4.72 4.84 -3.35
C LEU A 109 -3.51 5.74 -3.07
N SER A 110 -2.36 5.49 -3.72
CA SER A 110 -1.19 6.37 -3.61
C SER A 110 -1.44 7.74 -4.24
N ASN A 111 -2.20 7.80 -5.34
CA ASN A 111 -2.52 9.06 -6.01
C ASN A 111 -3.53 9.84 -5.19
N GLU A 112 -4.57 9.19 -4.65
CA GLU A 112 -5.52 9.80 -3.73
C GLU A 112 -4.84 10.41 -2.51
N LEU A 113 -3.85 9.70 -1.95
CA LEU A 113 -3.04 10.20 -0.84
C LEU A 113 -2.26 11.46 -1.21
N GLY A 114 -1.68 11.50 -2.42
CA GLY A 114 -0.97 12.67 -2.95
C GLY A 114 -1.91 13.86 -3.17
N SER A 115 -3.03 13.65 -3.87
CA SER A 115 -4.01 14.72 -4.10
C SER A 115 -4.62 15.26 -2.82
N ALA A 116 -4.87 14.41 -1.82
CA ALA A 116 -5.35 14.84 -0.51
C ALA A 116 -4.33 15.76 0.18
N LEU A 117 -3.03 15.49 0.05
CA LEU A 117 -1.98 16.37 0.57
C LEU A 117 -1.88 17.69 -0.17
N ASP A 118 -1.92 17.68 -1.51
CA ASP A 118 -1.80 18.90 -2.31
C ASP A 118 -2.96 19.87 -2.01
N LEU A 119 -4.19 19.34 -1.95
CA LEU A 119 -5.37 20.12 -1.56
C LEU A 119 -5.24 20.69 -0.13
N GLN A 120 -4.60 19.95 0.78
CA GLN A 120 -4.34 20.43 2.14
C GLN A 120 -3.31 21.56 2.18
N GLN A 121 -2.22 21.45 1.40
CA GLN A 121 -1.21 22.51 1.31
C GLN A 121 -1.78 23.81 0.73
N LEU A 122 -2.61 23.70 -0.32
CA LEU A 122 -3.32 24.84 -0.91
C LEU A 122 -4.26 25.51 0.11
N ALA A 123 -5.02 24.72 0.88
CA ALA A 123 -5.92 25.25 1.91
C ALA A 123 -5.19 25.97 3.05
N LEU A 124 -3.97 25.55 3.39
CA LEU A 124 -3.13 26.23 4.39
C LEU A 124 -2.56 27.55 3.86
N GLN A 125 -2.17 27.60 2.59
CA GLN A 125 -1.71 28.83 1.95
C GLN A 125 -2.84 29.86 1.87
N ALA A 126 -4.05 29.41 1.50
CA ALA A 126 -5.22 30.29 1.40
C ALA A 126 -5.68 30.89 2.74
N GLN A 127 -5.34 30.28 3.87
CA GLN A 127 -5.64 30.81 5.22
C GLN A 127 -4.59 31.79 5.75
N ARG A 128 -3.45 31.93 5.06
CA ARG A 128 -2.36 32.86 5.42
C ARG A 128 -2.47 34.22 4.72
N PHE A 129 -3.41 34.37 3.78
CA PHE A 129 -3.80 35.63 3.14
C PHE A 129 -5.14 36.09 3.69
#